data_AF-A0A517YF80-F1
#
_entry.id   AF-A0A517YF80-F1
#
_cell.length_a   1.000
_cell.length_b   1.000
_cell.length_c   1.000
_cell.angle_alpha   90.00
_cell.angle_beta   90.00
_cell.angle_gamma   90.00
#
_symmetry.space_group_name_H-M   'P 1'
#
loop_
_entity.id
_entity.type
_entity.pdbx_description
1 polymer ?
#
loop_
_entity_poly.entity_id
_entity_poly.type
_entity_poly.pdbx_seq_one_letter_code
_entity_poly.pdbx_strand_id
1 'polypeptide(L)'
;MIKRVNFTGRRRIPRSKIDLQLFDGTPRRFSANIQFEEGVFTSDAEVVLEATSAGSSIVERIACGTVGQLQQPQLRELKHIEQENVLFTLKVIDRSEQIGRLLGVADQLRPERSGEPSSGGRRGILPIELADLGQEVWRLEFTDHDVLLQVNERLTDLKDRVRSDAMLYAIIYPDVIRRVLRAAIAENVEIDEDSDRWSVLWLRFGRDLHPLQTKPPATVDTSELIDEWIDEVATAFCNQHRLFDEYQNTLTRMTGGEP
;
A
#
# COMPACT_ATOMS: atom_id res chain seq x y z
N MET A 1 -19.13 -10.96 -9.78
CA MET A 1 -18.12 -11.35 -8.78
C MET A 1 -17.66 -12.78 -9.06
N ILE A 2 -16.49 -12.98 -9.68
CA ILE A 2 -15.93 -14.33 -9.88
C ILE A 2 -15.14 -14.66 -8.61
N LYS A 3 -15.63 -15.59 -7.79
CA LYS A 3 -14.86 -16.15 -6.67
C LYS A 3 -13.53 -16.66 -7.23
N ARG A 4 -12.41 -16.11 -6.76
CA ARG A 4 -11.05 -16.60 -7.08
C ARG A 4 -10.95 -18.02 -6.53
N VAL A 5 -11.18 -19.03 -7.38
CA VAL A 5 -11.16 -20.43 -6.95
C VAL A 5 -9.71 -20.85 -6.68
N ASN A 6 -9.44 -21.26 -5.45
CA ASN A 6 -8.15 -21.77 -5.03
C ASN A 6 -8.03 -23.26 -5.36
N PHE A 7 -7.79 -23.58 -6.64
CA PHE A 7 -7.70 -24.98 -7.09
C PHE A 7 -6.48 -25.74 -6.54
N THR A 8 -5.45 -25.04 -6.06
CA THR A 8 -4.20 -25.68 -5.57
C THR A 8 -4.13 -25.79 -4.05
N GLY A 9 -5.10 -25.24 -3.32
CA GLY A 9 -5.02 -25.07 -1.87
C GLY A 9 -3.88 -24.14 -1.44
N ARG A 10 -3.47 -23.21 -2.32
CA ARG A 10 -2.36 -22.29 -2.03
C ARG A 10 -2.64 -21.48 -0.79
N ARG A 11 -1.64 -21.35 0.08
CA ARG A 11 -1.69 -20.51 1.26
C ARG A 11 -1.33 -19.08 0.90
N ARG A 12 -1.98 -18.13 1.55
CA ARG A 12 -1.53 -16.74 1.54
C ARG A 12 -0.29 -16.62 2.43
N ILE A 13 0.70 -15.89 1.97
CA ILE A 13 1.86 -15.50 2.77
C ILE A 13 1.58 -14.07 3.27
N PRO A 14 1.56 -13.81 4.59
CA PRO A 14 1.31 -12.46 5.11
C PRO A 14 2.39 -11.48 4.64
N ARG A 15 2.00 -10.26 4.26
CA ARG A 15 2.95 -9.21 3.83
C ARG A 15 3.95 -8.85 4.92
N SER A 16 3.54 -8.94 6.18
CA SER A 16 4.39 -8.70 7.35
C SER A 16 5.60 -9.63 7.46
N LYS A 17 5.64 -10.73 6.71
CA LYS A 17 6.78 -11.66 6.65
C LYS A 17 7.78 -11.32 5.53
N ILE A 18 7.55 -10.23 4.81
CA ILE A 18 8.31 -9.85 3.63
C ILE A 18 8.66 -8.37 3.73
N ASP A 19 9.94 -8.08 3.96
CA ASP A 19 10.48 -6.73 3.85
C ASP A 19 11.14 -6.58 2.48
N LEU A 20 10.83 -5.49 1.78
CA LEU A 20 11.28 -5.21 0.42
C LEU A 20 11.77 -3.78 0.36
N GLN A 21 13.00 -3.59 -0.09
CA GLN A 21 13.60 -2.27 -0.29
C GLN A 21 13.97 -2.09 -1.76
N LEU A 22 13.53 -0.98 -2.34
CA LEU A 22 13.89 -0.55 -3.68
C LEU A 22 14.88 0.61 -3.59
N PHE A 23 15.97 0.49 -4.33
CA PHE A 23 17.01 1.51 -4.44
C PHE A 23 16.93 2.08 -5.86
N ASP A 24 16.49 3.33 -5.94
CA ASP A 24 16.45 4.05 -7.21
C ASP A 24 17.86 4.28 -7.76
N GLY A 25 17.96 4.36 -9.09
CA GLY A 25 19.22 4.44 -9.82
C GLY A 25 19.13 3.75 -11.18
N THR A 26 20.24 3.76 -11.92
CA THR A 26 20.35 3.10 -13.23
C THR A 26 21.58 2.18 -13.22
N PRO A 27 21.41 0.85 -13.11
CA PRO A 27 20.14 0.13 -12.96
C PRO A 27 19.54 0.27 -11.56
N ARG A 28 18.22 0.12 -11.46
CA ARG A 28 17.54 0.02 -10.16
C ARG A 28 17.92 -1.28 -9.48
N ARG A 29 18.00 -1.25 -8.16
CA ARG A 29 18.31 -2.42 -7.35
C ARG A 29 17.25 -2.64 -6.28
N PHE A 30 17.13 -3.87 -5.80
CA PHE A 30 16.26 -4.17 -4.67
C PHE A 30 16.91 -5.17 -3.71
N SER A 31 16.48 -5.13 -2.46
CA SER A 31 16.74 -6.16 -1.45
C SER A 31 15.42 -6.70 -0.93
N ALA A 32 15.40 -7.97 -0.55
CA ALA A 32 14.25 -8.59 0.09
C ALA A 32 14.70 -9.42 1.30
N ASN A 33 13.93 -9.36 2.37
CA ASN A 33 14.04 -10.25 3.51
C ASN A 33 12.71 -10.99 3.69
N ILE A 34 12.73 -12.29 3.40
CA ILE A 34 11.57 -13.17 3.37
C ILE A 34 11.65 -14.13 4.54
N GLN A 35 10.58 -14.23 5.31
CA GLN A 35 10.47 -15.14 6.45
C GLN A 35 9.31 -16.11 6.23
N PHE A 36 9.54 -17.39 6.53
CA PHE A 36 8.48 -18.39 6.56
C PHE A 36 8.33 -18.92 7.97
N GLU A 37 7.09 -19.24 8.34
CA GLU A 37 6.84 -20.01 9.56
C GLU A 37 7.25 -21.48 9.33
N GLU A 38 7.89 -22.07 10.33
CA GLU A 38 8.37 -23.44 10.25
C GLU A 38 7.23 -24.42 9.95
N GLY A 39 7.49 -25.37 9.05
CA GLY A 39 6.52 -26.42 8.69
C GLY A 39 5.35 -25.98 7.82
N VAL A 40 5.24 -24.70 7.43
CA VAL A 40 4.17 -24.23 6.54
C VAL A 40 4.34 -24.71 5.10
N PHE A 41 5.58 -24.77 4.62
CA PHE A 41 5.95 -25.21 3.28
C PHE A 41 7.03 -26.28 3.34
N THR A 42 7.12 -27.14 2.32
CA THR A 42 8.17 -28.15 2.22
C THR A 42 9.52 -27.48 1.95
N SER A 43 10.60 -28.02 2.52
CA SER A 43 11.94 -27.40 2.46
C SER A 43 12.53 -27.37 1.04
N ASP A 44 12.05 -28.22 0.15
CA ASP A 44 12.46 -28.32 -1.25
C ASP A 44 11.63 -27.44 -2.19
N ALA A 45 10.53 -26.83 -1.71
CA ALA A 45 9.72 -25.93 -2.52
C ALA A 45 10.54 -24.71 -2.97
N GLU A 46 10.47 -24.40 -4.26
CA GLU A 46 11.15 -23.27 -4.88
C GLU A 46 10.51 -21.95 -4.44
N VAL A 47 11.35 -20.96 -4.15
CA VAL A 47 10.92 -19.61 -3.80
C VAL A 47 11.31 -18.67 -4.94
N VAL A 48 10.32 -17.99 -5.51
CA VAL A 48 10.49 -17.08 -6.64
C VAL A 48 9.86 -15.74 -6.30
N LEU A 49 10.60 -14.66 -6.54
CA LEU A 49 10.07 -13.31 -6.51
C LEU A 49 9.90 -12.81 -7.95
N GLU A 50 8.72 -12.31 -8.28
CA GLU A 50 8.44 -11.72 -9.59
C GLU A 50 8.27 -10.22 -9.45
N ALA A 51 9.08 -9.45 -10.15
CA ALA A 51 8.94 -8.01 -10.26
C ALA A 51 8.12 -7.66 -11.50
N THR A 52 7.23 -6.69 -11.36
CA THR A 52 6.36 -6.13 -12.42
C THR A 52 6.27 -4.62 -12.26
N SER A 53 5.81 -3.92 -13.29
CA SER A 53 5.46 -2.50 -13.19
C SER A 53 4.09 -2.21 -13.78
N ALA A 54 3.39 -1.24 -13.19
CA ALA A 54 2.11 -0.78 -13.71
C ALA A 54 2.27 -0.31 -15.17
N GLY A 55 1.37 -0.76 -16.05
CA GLY A 55 1.41 -0.43 -17.49
C GLY A 55 2.42 -1.23 -18.32
N SER A 56 3.12 -2.22 -17.73
CA SER A 56 4.07 -3.09 -18.43
C SER A 56 3.62 -4.56 -18.40
N SER A 57 3.87 -5.29 -19.49
CA SER A 57 3.71 -6.76 -19.53
C SER A 57 4.98 -7.51 -19.13
N ILE A 58 6.04 -6.79 -18.77
CA ILE A 58 7.32 -7.39 -18.38
C ILE A 58 7.20 -7.96 -16.98
N VAL A 59 7.59 -9.23 -16.84
CA VAL A 59 7.71 -9.92 -15.55
C VAL A 59 9.14 -10.40 -15.41
N GLU A 60 9.88 -9.82 -14.47
CA GLU A 60 11.24 -10.26 -14.17
C GLU A 60 11.21 -11.24 -13.00
N ARG A 61 11.64 -12.49 -13.22
CA ARG A 61 11.61 -13.55 -12.21
C ARG A 61 12.99 -13.69 -11.57
N ILE A 62 13.03 -13.57 -10.25
CA ILE A 62 14.23 -13.72 -9.43
C ILE A 62 14.08 -15.00 -8.60
N ALA A 63 14.97 -15.97 -8.84
CA ALA A 63 15.06 -17.15 -8.01
C ALA A 63 15.66 -16.80 -6.65
N CYS A 64 15.01 -17.26 -5.57
CA CYS A 64 15.45 -17.07 -4.18
C CYS A 64 15.85 -18.40 -3.53
N GLY A 65 16.12 -19.44 -4.31
CA GLY A 65 16.44 -20.78 -3.78
C GLY A 65 15.17 -21.55 -3.39
N THR A 66 15.26 -22.32 -2.30
CA THR A 66 14.14 -23.10 -1.75
C THR A 66 13.78 -22.64 -0.35
N VAL A 67 12.65 -23.10 0.20
CA VAL A 67 12.26 -22.78 1.59
C VAL A 67 13.35 -23.19 2.59
N GLY A 68 13.98 -24.35 2.41
CA GLY A 68 15.05 -24.85 3.29
C GLY A 68 16.43 -24.26 3.01
N GLN A 69 16.63 -23.63 1.85
CA GLN A 69 17.89 -22.98 1.45
C GLN A 69 17.59 -21.61 0.83
N LEU A 70 16.87 -20.77 1.59
CA LEU A 70 16.39 -19.49 1.13
C LEU A 70 17.56 -18.52 0.95
N GLN A 71 17.72 -18.01 -0.27
CA GLN A 71 18.68 -17.00 -0.64
C GLN A 71 17.98 -15.64 -0.68
N GLN A 72 18.21 -14.82 0.35
CA GLN A 72 17.67 -13.47 0.43
C GLN A 72 18.27 -12.61 -0.69
N PRO A 73 17.45 -12.04 -1.60
CA PRO A 73 17.92 -11.05 -2.57
C PRO A 73 18.57 -9.86 -1.88
N GLN A 74 19.84 -9.56 -2.19
CA GLN A 74 20.56 -8.40 -1.67
C GLN A 74 21.07 -7.55 -2.84
N LEU A 75 20.61 -6.29 -2.92
CA LEU A 75 20.97 -5.31 -3.96
C LEU A 75 20.94 -5.88 -5.40
N ARG A 76 19.94 -6.70 -5.70
CA ARG A 76 19.76 -7.32 -7.02
C ARG A 76 19.26 -6.29 -8.01
N GLU A 77 19.88 -6.26 -9.19
CA GLU A 77 19.46 -5.37 -10.28
C GLU A 77 18.12 -5.81 -10.87
N LEU A 78 17.24 -4.84 -11.16
CA LEU A 78 16.10 -5.01 -12.04
C LEU A 78 16.54 -4.62 -13.45
N LYS A 79 16.59 -5.58 -14.36
CA LYS A 79 17.16 -5.39 -15.70
C LYS A 79 16.18 -4.77 -16.69
N HIS A 80 14.88 -5.07 -16.53
CA HIS A 80 13.87 -4.72 -17.51
C HIS A 80 12.72 -3.89 -16.94
N ILE A 81 12.87 -3.39 -15.71
CA ILE A 81 11.87 -2.59 -15.02
C ILE A 81 12.47 -1.23 -14.68
N GLU A 82 12.14 -0.25 -15.50
CA GLU A 82 12.59 1.14 -15.36
C GLU A 82 11.52 2.05 -14.74
N GLN A 83 10.25 1.61 -14.76
CA GLN A 83 9.13 2.41 -14.26
C GLN A 83 9.14 2.55 -12.74
N GLU A 84 8.64 3.68 -12.26
CA GLU A 84 8.57 4.03 -10.84
C GLU A 84 7.77 3.07 -9.97
N ASN A 85 6.65 2.54 -10.47
CA ASN A 85 5.73 1.74 -9.67
C ASN A 85 6.06 0.25 -9.85
N VAL A 86 7.09 -0.20 -9.13
CA VAL A 86 7.49 -1.62 -9.09
C VAL A 86 6.64 -2.35 -8.06
N LEU A 87 6.08 -3.48 -8.48
CA LEU A 87 5.31 -4.40 -7.65
C LEU A 87 5.96 -5.77 -7.67
N PHE A 88 6.03 -6.41 -6.51
CA PHE A 88 6.55 -7.75 -6.36
C PHE A 88 5.45 -8.77 -6.06
N THR A 89 5.62 -9.99 -6.54
CA THR A 89 4.83 -11.16 -6.14
C THR A 89 5.77 -12.27 -5.68
N LEU A 90 5.65 -12.70 -4.43
CA LEU A 90 6.37 -13.86 -3.91
C LEU A 90 5.55 -15.13 -4.19
N LYS A 91 6.19 -16.16 -4.71
CA LYS A 91 5.61 -17.48 -4.98
C LYS A 91 6.45 -18.57 -4.33
N VAL A 92 5.77 -19.52 -3.69
CA VAL A 92 6.36 -20.78 -3.22
C VAL A 92 5.76 -21.91 -4.05
N ILE A 93 6.61 -22.65 -4.75
CA ILE A 93 6.22 -23.59 -5.81
C ILE A 93 6.81 -24.96 -5.51
N ASP A 94 5.95 -25.96 -5.42
CA ASP A 94 6.36 -27.36 -5.41
C ASP A 94 6.66 -27.80 -6.85
N ARG A 95 7.86 -28.33 -7.10
CA ARG A 95 8.29 -28.85 -8.40
C ARG A 95 8.53 -30.36 -8.41
N SER A 96 8.05 -31.08 -7.39
CA SER A 96 8.16 -32.54 -7.35
C SER A 96 7.43 -33.22 -8.51
N GLU A 97 6.38 -32.59 -9.05
CA GLU A 97 5.64 -33.04 -10.25
C GLU A 97 6.03 -32.24 -11.51
N GLN A 98 5.69 -32.77 -12.70
CA GLN A 98 5.97 -32.09 -13.97
C GLN A 98 5.29 -30.71 -14.09
N ILE A 99 4.11 -30.56 -13.50
CA ILE A 99 3.41 -29.28 -13.42
C ILE A 99 3.66 -28.72 -12.02
N GLY A 100 4.47 -27.67 -11.94
CA GLY A 100 4.76 -27.02 -10.66
C GLY A 100 3.48 -26.54 -9.98
N ARG A 101 3.27 -26.94 -8.73
CA ARG A 101 2.10 -26.58 -7.93
C ARG A 101 2.40 -25.36 -7.07
N LEU A 102 1.59 -24.31 -7.21
CA LEU A 102 1.71 -23.13 -6.35
C LEU A 102 1.20 -23.44 -4.93
N LEU A 103 2.12 -23.51 -3.97
CA LEU A 103 1.86 -23.77 -2.55
C LEU A 103 1.57 -22.48 -1.77
N GLY A 104 2.26 -21.38 -2.09
CA GLY A 104 2.19 -20.14 -1.33
C GLY A 104 2.28 -18.91 -2.24
N VAL A 105 1.56 -17.84 -1.89
CA VAL A 105 1.64 -16.57 -2.63
C VAL A 105 1.47 -15.35 -1.72
N ALA A 106 2.26 -14.32 -1.97
CA ALA A 106 1.97 -12.94 -1.57
C ALA A 106 2.04 -12.06 -2.83
N ASP A 107 0.92 -11.44 -3.19
CA ASP A 107 0.80 -10.61 -4.39
C ASP A 107 0.74 -9.10 -4.04
N GLN A 108 1.10 -8.29 -5.05
CA GLN A 108 1.03 -6.82 -4.99
C GLN A 108 1.86 -6.23 -3.84
N LEU A 109 3.05 -6.77 -3.62
CA LEU A 109 4.00 -6.29 -2.62
C LEU A 109 4.66 -5.01 -3.13
N ARG A 110 4.46 -3.90 -2.41
CA ARG A 110 5.14 -2.63 -2.70
C ARG A 110 6.44 -2.55 -1.90
N PRO A 111 7.59 -2.30 -2.54
CA PRO A 111 8.83 -2.10 -1.82
C PRO A 111 8.84 -0.72 -1.14
N GLU A 112 9.53 -0.62 -0.01
CA GLU A 112 9.92 0.66 0.58
C GLU A 112 11.04 1.28 -0.28
N ARG A 113 10.93 2.56 -0.65
CA ARG A 113 12.01 3.25 -1.39
C ARG A 113 13.10 3.71 -0.42
N SER A 114 14.33 3.27 -0.64
CA SER A 114 15.49 3.69 0.14
C SER A 114 16.08 4.98 -0.43
N GLY A 115 16.21 6.02 0.39
CA GLY A 115 16.89 7.27 0.01
C GLY A 115 16.00 8.51 -0.09
N GLU A 116 14.68 8.34 -0.07
CA GLU A 116 13.75 9.43 0.22
C GLU A 116 13.30 9.29 1.68
N PRO A 117 13.88 10.03 2.64
CA PRO A 117 13.02 10.51 3.69
C PRO A 117 11.94 11.29 2.95
N SER A 118 10.70 10.79 2.92
CA SER A 118 9.53 11.62 2.59
C SER A 118 9.82 13.00 3.18
N SER A 119 9.96 14.04 2.39
CA SER A 119 10.45 15.34 2.85
C SER A 119 9.60 15.80 4.05
N GLY A 120 10.05 15.52 5.29
CA GLY A 120 9.23 15.60 6.51
C GLY A 120 9.04 14.31 7.35
N GLY A 121 9.68 13.17 7.03
CA GLY A 121 9.65 11.93 7.84
C GLY A 121 8.29 11.22 7.96
N ARG A 122 7.25 11.67 7.24
CA ARG A 122 5.91 11.09 7.27
C ARG A 122 5.75 10.03 6.17
N ARG A 123 5.74 8.75 6.56
CA ARG A 123 5.24 7.66 5.69
C ARG A 123 3.81 8.01 5.25
N GLY A 124 3.58 8.13 3.95
CA GLY A 124 2.24 8.43 3.42
C GLY A 124 1.27 7.28 3.72
N ILE A 125 0.05 7.60 4.18
CA ILE A 125 -0.98 6.59 4.50
C ILE A 125 -1.51 5.87 3.25
N LEU A 126 -1.20 6.38 2.06
CA LEU A 126 -1.56 5.80 0.78
C LEU A 126 -0.48 5.98 -0.30
N PRO A 127 -0.39 5.05 -1.28
CA PRO A 127 0.38 5.24 -2.49
C PRO A 127 -0.14 6.43 -3.31
N ILE A 128 0.77 7.11 -4.00
CA ILE A 128 0.45 8.24 -4.89
C ILE A 128 0.95 7.90 -6.30
N GLU A 129 0.08 8.04 -7.28
CA GLU A 129 0.38 7.79 -8.70
C GLU A 129 0.00 8.98 -9.57
N LEU A 130 0.75 9.20 -10.66
CA LEU A 130 0.38 10.19 -11.67
C LEU A 130 -0.58 9.57 -12.67
N ALA A 131 -1.59 10.33 -13.10
CA ALA A 131 -2.55 9.90 -14.12
C ALA A 131 -3.08 11.10 -14.93
N ASP A 132 -3.53 10.86 -16.17
CA ASP A 132 -4.30 11.86 -16.92
C ASP A 132 -5.71 11.99 -16.33
N LEU A 133 -5.90 13.06 -15.57
CA LEU A 133 -7.15 13.37 -14.88
C LEU A 133 -7.94 14.50 -15.55
N GLY A 134 -7.52 14.94 -16.75
CA GLY A 134 -8.16 16.06 -17.44
C GLY A 134 -8.08 17.35 -16.61
N GLN A 135 -9.21 17.80 -16.05
CA GLN A 135 -9.33 19.00 -15.21
C GLN A 135 -9.35 18.69 -13.71
N GLU A 136 -9.44 17.43 -13.30
CA GLU A 136 -9.35 17.06 -11.90
C GLU A 136 -7.89 17.15 -11.42
N VAL A 137 -7.67 17.71 -10.24
CA VAL A 137 -6.33 17.83 -9.65
C VAL A 137 -5.87 16.50 -9.05
N TRP A 138 -6.80 15.81 -8.39
CA TRP A 138 -6.58 14.51 -7.77
C TRP A 138 -7.88 13.72 -7.69
N ARG A 139 -7.78 12.39 -7.56
CA ARG A 139 -8.90 11.50 -7.26
C ARG A 139 -8.43 10.27 -6.49
N LEU A 140 -9.37 9.54 -5.87
CA LEU A 140 -9.11 8.21 -5.36
C LEU A 140 -9.44 7.17 -6.42
N GLU A 141 -8.51 6.24 -6.63
CA GLU A 141 -8.72 5.05 -7.44
C GLU A 141 -8.77 3.83 -6.52
N PHE A 142 -9.92 3.15 -6.49
CA PHE A 142 -10.11 1.91 -5.75
C PHE A 142 -9.85 0.73 -6.68
N THR A 143 -8.88 -0.10 -6.33
CA THR A 143 -8.57 -1.33 -7.07
C THR A 143 -8.96 -2.55 -6.23
N ASP A 144 -8.92 -3.74 -6.84
CA ASP A 144 -9.16 -5.00 -6.13
C ASP A 144 -8.16 -5.24 -4.97
N HIS A 145 -7.02 -4.55 -4.96
CA HIS A 145 -5.89 -4.84 -4.07
C HIS A 145 -5.45 -3.67 -3.21
N ASP A 146 -5.79 -2.44 -3.60
CA ASP A 146 -5.24 -1.22 -3.03
C ASP A 146 -6.12 0.01 -3.29
N VAL A 147 -5.85 1.09 -2.57
CA VAL A 147 -6.44 2.42 -2.82
C VAL A 147 -5.34 3.41 -3.11
N LEU A 148 -5.45 4.10 -4.24
CA LEU A 148 -4.41 5.00 -4.75
C LEU A 148 -4.91 6.44 -4.71
N LEU A 149 -4.04 7.36 -4.31
CA LEU A 149 -4.23 8.78 -4.62
C LEU A 149 -3.65 9.05 -6.01
N GLN A 150 -4.52 9.21 -6.99
CA GLN A 150 -4.10 9.66 -8.30
C GLN A 150 -4.02 11.18 -8.30
N VAL A 151 -2.92 11.70 -8.81
CA VAL A 151 -2.65 13.13 -8.97
C VAL A 151 -2.47 13.40 -10.45
N ASN A 152 -2.98 14.54 -10.93
CA ASN A 152 -2.92 14.89 -12.34
C ASN A 152 -1.47 14.93 -12.82
N GLU A 153 -1.14 14.19 -13.86
CA GLU A 153 0.22 14.10 -14.43
C GLU A 153 0.74 15.45 -14.95
N ARG A 154 -0.15 16.41 -15.22
CA ARG A 154 0.22 17.79 -15.60
C ARG A 154 0.76 18.61 -14.42
N LEU A 155 0.67 18.09 -13.20
CA LEU A 155 1.16 18.68 -11.95
C LEU A 155 2.22 17.74 -11.35
N THR A 156 3.36 17.58 -12.01
CA THR A 156 4.37 16.59 -11.63
C THR A 156 4.96 16.83 -10.23
N ASP A 157 5.07 18.08 -9.78
CA ASP A 157 5.53 18.46 -8.43
C ASP A 157 4.52 18.09 -7.34
N LEU A 158 3.24 17.95 -7.70
CA LEU A 158 2.16 17.73 -6.74
C LEU A 158 2.27 16.36 -6.06
N LYS A 159 2.85 15.35 -6.72
CA LYS A 159 3.10 14.02 -6.13
C LYS A 159 3.89 14.11 -4.82
N ASP A 160 4.94 14.92 -4.80
CA ASP A 160 5.81 15.08 -3.64
C ASP A 160 5.23 16.10 -2.64
N ARG A 161 4.62 17.16 -3.16
CA ARG A 161 4.02 18.22 -2.35
C ARG A 161 2.81 17.74 -1.56
N VAL A 162 1.98 16.85 -2.10
CA VAL A 162 0.81 16.31 -1.38
C VAL A 162 1.17 15.68 -0.03
N ARG A 163 2.41 15.20 0.15
CA ARG A 163 2.89 14.63 1.42
C ARG A 163 3.60 15.63 2.34
N SER A 164 4.16 16.69 1.79
CA SER A 164 5.10 17.59 2.48
C SER A 164 4.56 19.02 2.66
N ASP A 165 3.67 19.46 1.78
CA ASP A 165 2.97 20.75 1.83
C ASP A 165 1.80 20.64 2.81
N ALA A 166 1.91 21.36 3.93
CA ALA A 166 0.92 21.34 4.99
C ALA A 166 -0.48 21.78 4.52
N MET A 167 -0.57 22.71 3.56
CA MET A 167 -1.86 23.18 3.08
C MET A 167 -2.57 22.10 2.26
N LEU A 168 -1.85 21.47 1.33
CA LEU A 168 -2.39 20.37 0.53
C LEU A 168 -2.74 19.18 1.41
N TYR A 169 -1.88 18.83 2.36
CA TYR A 169 -2.10 17.71 3.27
C TYR A 169 -3.38 17.93 4.11
N ALA A 170 -3.57 19.14 4.66
CA ALA A 170 -4.73 19.49 5.46
C ALA A 170 -6.06 19.49 4.68
N ILE A 171 -6.04 19.81 3.38
CA ILE A 171 -7.24 19.83 2.54
C ILE A 171 -7.56 18.41 1.99
N ILE A 172 -6.55 17.64 1.60
CA ILE A 172 -6.75 16.37 0.89
C ILE A 172 -6.98 15.21 1.87
N TYR A 173 -6.12 15.04 2.87
CA TYR A 173 -6.09 13.80 3.65
C TYR A 173 -7.34 13.56 4.53
N PRO A 174 -7.95 14.58 5.15
CA PRO A 174 -9.20 14.36 5.88
C PRO A 174 -10.34 13.86 4.98
N ASP A 175 -10.40 14.29 3.72
CA ASP A 175 -11.39 13.80 2.76
C ASP A 175 -11.05 12.38 2.27
N VAL A 176 -9.76 12.10 2.02
CA VAL A 176 -9.28 10.75 1.72
C VAL A 176 -9.71 9.77 2.80
N ILE A 177 -9.44 10.06 4.07
CA ILE A 177 -9.80 9.18 5.19
C ILE A 177 -11.29 8.89 5.20
N ARG A 178 -12.13 9.93 5.07
CA ARG A 178 -13.58 9.76 5.06
C ARG A 178 -14.06 8.84 3.94
N ARG A 179 -13.59 9.10 2.72
CA ARG A 179 -14.00 8.33 1.53
C ARG A 179 -13.52 6.89 1.59
N VAL A 180 -12.27 6.67 2.00
CA VAL A 180 -11.70 5.32 2.06
C VAL A 180 -12.32 4.50 3.17
N LEU A 181 -12.54 5.07 4.37
CA LEU A 181 -13.23 4.35 5.45
C LEU A 181 -14.68 4.01 5.09
N ARG A 182 -15.41 4.93 4.44
CA ARG A 182 -16.76 4.65 3.94
C ARG A 182 -16.78 3.47 2.97
N ALA A 183 -15.86 3.48 1.99
CA ALA A 183 -15.73 2.38 1.04
C ALA A 183 -15.30 1.09 1.73
N ALA A 184 -14.40 1.15 2.71
CA ALA A 184 -13.94 -0.02 3.46
C ALA A 184 -15.05 -0.65 4.29
N ILE A 185 -15.91 0.15 4.92
CA ILE A 185 -17.10 -0.33 5.62
C ILE A 185 -18.01 -1.04 4.61
N ALA A 186 -18.29 -0.42 3.45
CA ALA A 186 -19.14 -0.97 2.40
C ALA A 186 -18.70 -2.34 1.85
N GLU A 187 -17.41 -2.68 1.92
CA GLU A 187 -16.89 -4.02 1.57
C GLU A 187 -17.37 -5.14 2.51
N ASN A 188 -17.92 -4.79 3.67
CA ASN A 188 -18.49 -5.72 4.65
C ASN A 188 -17.52 -6.86 5.03
N VAL A 189 -16.25 -6.51 5.26
CA VAL A 189 -15.19 -7.43 5.64
C VAL A 189 -15.04 -7.52 7.16
N GLU A 190 -14.59 -8.68 7.65
CA GLU A 190 -14.27 -8.86 9.06
C GLU A 190 -12.92 -8.21 9.39
N ILE A 191 -12.90 -7.24 10.31
CA ILE A 191 -11.68 -6.51 10.71
C ILE A 191 -10.60 -7.42 11.32
N ASP A 192 -11.04 -8.49 11.99
CA ASP A 192 -10.20 -9.47 12.67
C ASP A 192 -9.72 -10.59 11.71
N GLU A 193 -10.11 -10.55 10.42
CA GLU A 193 -9.58 -11.45 9.38
C GLU A 193 -8.09 -11.20 9.17
N ASP A 194 -7.23 -12.22 9.22
CA ASP A 194 -5.81 -12.09 8.88
C ASP A 194 -5.63 -11.83 7.37
N SER A 195 -5.81 -10.57 6.99
CA SER A 195 -5.92 -10.14 5.61
C SER A 195 -5.31 -8.76 5.38
N ASP A 196 -4.37 -8.68 4.44
CA ASP A 196 -3.83 -7.42 3.91
C ASP A 196 -4.73 -6.78 2.82
N ARG A 197 -6.03 -7.12 2.79
CA ARG A 197 -6.97 -6.37 1.93
C ARG A 197 -6.98 -4.92 2.38
N TRP A 198 -6.98 -3.99 1.42
CA TRP A 198 -6.97 -2.56 1.74
C TRP A 198 -8.09 -2.20 2.71
N SER A 199 -9.31 -2.74 2.53
CA SER A 199 -10.45 -2.45 3.39
C SER A 199 -10.20 -2.90 4.84
N VAL A 200 -9.67 -4.11 5.06
CA VAL A 200 -9.31 -4.60 6.41
C VAL A 200 -8.23 -3.73 7.04
N LEU A 201 -7.20 -3.35 6.29
CA LEU A 201 -6.12 -2.49 6.78
C LEU A 201 -6.63 -1.09 7.16
N TRP A 202 -7.51 -0.50 6.35
CA TRP A 202 -8.11 0.81 6.62
C TRP A 202 -9.09 0.78 7.80
N LEU A 203 -9.87 -0.29 7.97
CA LEU A 203 -10.72 -0.47 9.14
C LEU A 203 -9.90 -0.61 10.43
N ARG A 204 -8.78 -1.33 10.40
CA ARG A 204 -7.82 -1.41 11.52
C ARG A 204 -7.22 -0.05 11.84
N PHE A 205 -6.76 0.67 10.83
CA PHE A 205 -6.27 2.03 10.98
C PHE A 205 -7.32 2.95 11.62
N GLY A 206 -8.57 2.90 11.14
CA GLY A 206 -9.65 3.71 11.70
C GLY A 206 -9.97 3.35 13.16
N ARG A 207 -10.02 2.06 13.50
CA ARG A 207 -10.18 1.61 14.90
C ARG A 207 -9.05 2.12 15.79
N ASP A 208 -7.80 1.98 15.35
CA ASP A 208 -6.63 2.35 16.15
C ASP A 208 -6.55 3.87 16.38
N LEU A 209 -7.09 4.66 15.44
CA LEU A 209 -7.15 6.11 15.52
C LEU A 209 -8.40 6.66 16.24
N HIS A 210 -9.48 5.88 16.28
CA HIS A 210 -10.74 6.29 16.92
C HIS A 210 -10.50 6.66 18.39
N PRO A 211 -11.04 7.78 18.92
CA PRO A 211 -10.76 8.25 20.27
C PRO A 211 -11.01 7.21 21.37
N LEU A 212 -12.07 6.41 21.18
CA LEU A 212 -12.48 5.32 22.08
C LEU A 212 -12.05 3.92 21.63
N GLN A 213 -11.30 3.80 20.52
CA GLN A 213 -10.88 2.52 19.92
C GLN A 213 -12.04 1.54 19.69
N THR A 214 -13.21 2.06 19.32
CA THR A 214 -14.40 1.25 19.02
C THR A 214 -14.22 0.52 17.70
N LYS A 215 -14.90 -0.63 17.56
CA LYS A 215 -14.97 -1.33 16.29
C LYS A 215 -15.72 -0.45 15.25
N PRO A 216 -15.32 -0.50 13.97
CA PRO A 216 -16.07 0.18 12.92
C PRO A 216 -17.52 -0.35 12.85
N PRO A 217 -18.49 0.52 12.51
CA PRO A 217 -19.86 0.12 12.24
C PRO A 217 -19.93 -0.90 11.09
N ALA A 218 -20.97 -1.74 11.11
CA ALA A 218 -21.28 -2.68 10.04
C ALA A 218 -22.02 -1.97 8.89
N THR A 219 -22.00 -2.57 7.70
CA THR A 219 -22.74 -2.03 6.53
C THR A 219 -24.24 -1.94 6.72
N VAL A 220 -24.79 -2.72 7.66
CA VAL A 220 -26.22 -2.76 7.98
C VAL A 220 -26.63 -1.68 8.98
N ASP A 221 -25.66 -1.00 9.60
CA ASP A 221 -25.93 0.09 10.53
C ASP A 221 -26.43 1.33 9.79
N THR A 222 -26.98 2.29 10.54
CA THR A 222 -27.51 3.53 9.95
C THR A 222 -26.39 4.37 9.34
N SER A 223 -26.71 5.10 8.26
CA SER A 223 -25.75 6.04 7.66
C SER A 223 -25.24 7.05 8.70
N GLU A 224 -26.10 7.49 9.61
CA GLU A 224 -25.73 8.42 10.69
C GLU A 224 -24.63 7.85 11.59
N LEU A 225 -24.73 6.58 12.01
CA LEU A 225 -23.71 5.94 12.85
C LEU A 225 -22.40 5.74 12.10
N ILE A 226 -22.47 5.36 10.81
CA ILE A 226 -21.31 5.23 9.93
C ILE A 226 -20.60 6.59 9.78
N ASP A 227 -21.37 7.64 9.52
CA ASP A 227 -20.86 8.99 9.27
C ASP A 227 -20.21 9.55 10.54
N GLU A 228 -20.85 9.40 11.70
CA GLU A 228 -20.33 9.82 13.00
C GLU A 228 -19.00 9.15 13.31
N TRP A 229 -18.93 7.81 13.20
CA TRP A 229 -17.69 7.08 13.46
C TRP A 229 -16.55 7.52 12.51
N ILE A 230 -16.85 7.70 11.23
CA ILE A 230 -15.88 8.17 10.23
C ILE A 230 -15.39 9.59 10.58
N ASP A 231 -16.29 10.49 10.98
CA ASP A 231 -15.96 11.86 11.33
C ASP A 231 -15.15 11.95 12.64
N GLU A 232 -15.41 11.10 13.62
CA GLU A 232 -14.59 10.99 14.83
C GLU A 232 -13.16 10.55 14.50
N VAL A 233 -13.00 9.55 13.62
CA VAL A 233 -11.68 9.10 13.15
C VAL A 233 -10.97 10.20 12.36
N ALA A 234 -11.66 10.86 11.44
CA ALA A 234 -11.08 11.97 10.66
C ALA A 234 -10.69 13.15 11.56
N THR A 235 -11.48 13.44 12.60
CA THR A 235 -11.17 14.47 13.60
C THR A 235 -9.95 14.10 14.43
N ALA A 236 -9.86 12.84 14.88
CA ALA A 236 -8.69 12.33 15.58
C ALA A 236 -7.42 12.41 14.70
N PHE A 237 -7.52 12.09 13.41
CA PHE A 237 -6.43 12.28 12.45
C PHE A 237 -5.99 13.75 12.39
N CYS A 238 -6.93 14.66 12.19
CA CYS A 238 -6.66 16.09 12.09
C CYS A 238 -5.95 16.62 13.35
N ASN A 239 -6.39 16.17 14.53
CA ASN A 239 -5.82 16.57 15.82
C ASN A 239 -4.41 15.99 16.02
N GLN A 240 -4.21 14.71 15.75
CA GLN A 240 -2.90 14.05 15.85
C GLN A 240 -1.84 14.73 14.98
N HIS A 241 -2.24 15.21 13.79
CA HIS A 241 -1.34 15.87 12.85
C HIS A 241 -1.38 17.40 12.91
N ARG A 242 -2.18 18.00 13.81
CA ARG A 242 -2.36 19.46 13.98
C ARG A 242 -2.61 20.19 12.67
N LEU A 243 -3.47 19.62 11.82
CA LEU A 243 -3.60 20.05 10.42
C LEU A 243 -4.00 21.52 10.25
N PHE A 244 -4.88 22.02 11.11
CA PHE A 244 -5.30 23.42 11.10
C PHE A 244 -4.14 24.37 11.45
N ASP A 245 -3.39 24.08 12.52
CA ASP A 245 -2.25 24.90 12.94
C ASP A 245 -1.18 24.95 11.83
N GLU A 246 -0.85 23.80 11.24
CA GLU A 246 0.14 23.69 10.17
C GLU A 246 -0.31 24.43 8.88
N TYR A 247 -1.60 24.36 8.57
CA TYR A 247 -2.22 25.12 7.48
C TYR A 247 -2.07 26.63 7.73
N GLN A 248 -2.47 27.11 8.91
CA GLN A 248 -2.39 28.53 9.27
C GLN A 248 -0.95 29.06 9.27
N ASN A 249 -0.01 28.28 9.79
CA ASN A 249 1.41 28.63 9.80
C ASN A 249 1.96 28.79 8.39
N THR A 250 1.59 27.89 7.48
CA THR A 250 2.01 27.95 6.08
C THR A 250 1.39 29.16 5.37
N LEU A 251 0.08 29.37 5.56
CA LEU A 251 -0.62 30.51 4.97
C LEU A 251 0.00 31.84 5.42
N THR A 252 0.28 31.99 6.72
CA THR A 252 0.90 33.19 7.29
C THR A 252 2.28 33.46 6.69
N ARG A 253 3.10 32.42 6.48
CA ARG A 253 4.42 32.57 5.82
C ARG A 253 4.30 33.01 4.37
N MET A 254 3.27 32.55 3.66
CA MET A 254 3.02 32.95 2.26
C MET A 254 2.53 34.39 2.15
N THR A 255 1.69 34.85 3.08
CA THR A 255 1.12 36.21 3.07
C THR A 255 1.98 37.25 3.79
N GLY A 256 2.91 36.81 4.64
CA GLY A 256 3.76 37.66 5.48
C GLY A 256 5.16 37.94 4.93
N GLY A 257 5.46 37.54 3.68
CA GLY A 257 6.64 38.01 2.96
C GLY A 257 6.39 39.43 2.44
N GLU A 258 7.01 40.43 3.07
CA GLU A 258 7.03 41.82 2.57
C GLU A 258 7.70 41.93 1.18
N PRO A 259 7.31 42.91 0.35
CA PRO A 259 7.80 43.12 -1.02
C PRO A 259 9.30 43.45 -1.13
#